data_AF-A0A496CEG8-F1
#
_entry.id   AF-A0A496CEG8-F1
#
_cell.length_a   1.000
_cell.length_b   1.000
_cell.length_c   1.000
_cell.angle_alpha   90.00
_cell.angle_beta   90.00
_cell.angle_gamma   90.00
#
_symmetry.space_group_name_H-M   'P 1'
#
loop_
_entity.id
_entity.type
_entity.pdbx_description
1 polymer ?
#
loop_
_entity_poly.entity_id
_entity_poly.type
_entity_poly.pdbx_seq_one_letter_code
_entity_poly.pdbx_strand_id
1 'polypeptide(L)'
;MARFSEQMIDNVWQNASTEDGYNPDIWRKGFASAWIRRDLYGVQHPFGWEIDHLKPIAKGGTDDLSNLQAVHWQNNRKKGDDYPRFYTSLSSEGNKNVEKVQSWKVGR
;
A
#
# COMPACT_ATOMS: atom_id res chain seq x y z
N MET A 1 12.45 8.78 -3.81
CA MET A 1 11.44 8.38 -2.80
C MET A 1 11.27 9.54 -1.85
N ALA A 2 10.02 9.96 -1.62
CA ALA A 2 9.73 10.97 -0.61
C ALA A 2 10.15 10.45 0.78
N ARG A 3 10.74 11.29 1.60
CA ARG A 3 11.09 10.95 2.98
C ARG A 3 9.93 11.38 3.87
N PHE A 4 9.10 10.44 4.28
CA PHE A 4 8.00 10.68 5.20
C PHE A 4 8.50 10.72 6.65
N SER A 5 7.85 11.53 7.49
CA SER A 5 8.09 11.53 8.94
C SER A 5 7.51 10.26 9.56
N GLU A 6 8.03 9.87 10.73
CA GLU A 6 7.48 8.74 11.51
C GLU A 6 5.98 8.90 11.76
N GLN A 7 5.54 10.12 12.11
CA GLN A 7 4.13 10.43 12.30
C GLN A 7 3.29 10.18 11.03
N MET A 8 3.82 10.51 9.85
CA MET A 8 3.12 10.25 8.60
C MET A 8 3.07 8.75 8.30
N ILE A 9 4.15 8.01 8.57
CA ILE A 9 4.21 6.55 8.44
C ILE A 9 3.15 5.90 9.34
N ASP A 10 3.04 6.37 10.58
CA ASP A 10 2.01 5.90 11.51
C ASP A 10 0.61 6.21 11.01
N ASN A 11 0.35 7.44 10.57
CA ASN A 11 -0.98 7.82 10.05
C ASN A 11 -1.39 6.97 8.83
N VAL A 12 -0.46 6.71 7.90
CA VAL A 12 -0.74 5.87 6.73
C VAL A 12 -0.93 4.40 7.13
N TRP A 13 -0.14 3.88 8.08
CA TRP A 13 -0.35 2.56 8.64
C TRP A 13 -1.73 2.42 9.29
N GLN A 14 -2.15 3.42 10.07
CA GLN A 14 -3.44 3.43 10.75
C GLN A 14 -4.63 3.49 9.78
N ASN A 15 -4.44 4.03 8.56
CA ASN A 15 -5.44 4.02 7.50
C ASN A 15 -5.54 2.67 6.76
N ALA A 16 -4.54 1.78 6.89
CA ALA A 16 -4.59 0.45 6.29
C ALA A 16 -5.62 -0.44 7.01
N SER A 17 -6.24 -1.37 6.28
CA SER A 17 -7.33 -2.17 6.80
C SER A 17 -6.85 -3.21 7.82
N THR A 18 -7.59 -3.37 8.92
CA THR A 18 -7.39 -4.43 9.91
C THR A 18 -8.05 -5.73 9.45
N GLU A 19 -7.62 -6.86 10.00
CA GLU A 19 -8.21 -8.17 9.75
C GLU A 19 -8.50 -8.87 11.08
N ASP A 20 -9.69 -9.46 11.21
CA ASP A 20 -10.10 -10.16 12.42
C ASP A 20 -9.16 -11.33 12.75
N GLY A 21 -8.83 -11.46 14.03
CA GLY A 21 -7.90 -12.50 14.51
C GLY A 21 -6.42 -12.18 14.36
N TYR A 22 -6.06 -10.99 13.84
CA TYR A 22 -4.68 -10.53 13.75
C TYR A 22 -4.47 -9.25 14.57
N ASN A 23 -3.31 -9.11 15.21
CA ASN A 23 -2.97 -7.90 15.95
C ASN A 23 -2.76 -6.72 14.97
N PRO A 24 -3.59 -5.65 15.02
CA PRO A 24 -3.53 -4.54 14.08
C PRO A 24 -2.29 -3.64 14.21
N ASP A 25 -1.54 -3.78 15.31
CA ASP A 25 -0.25 -3.10 15.51
C ASP A 25 0.90 -3.80 14.78
N ILE A 26 0.69 -5.06 14.40
CA ILE A 26 1.70 -5.89 13.70
C ILE A 26 1.28 -6.12 12.25
N TRP A 27 0.01 -6.46 12.02
CA TRP A 27 -0.49 -6.96 10.73
C TRP A 27 -1.68 -6.14 10.25
N ARG A 28 -1.61 -5.75 8.98
CA ARG A 28 -2.72 -5.10 8.27
C ARG A 28 -2.75 -5.54 6.82
N LYS A 29 -3.83 -5.18 6.14
CA LYS A 29 -3.97 -5.29 4.69
C LYS A 29 -3.70 -3.93 4.08
N GLY A 30 -2.65 -3.85 3.26
CA GLY A 30 -2.39 -2.70 2.41
C GLY A 30 -3.36 -2.67 1.21
N PHE A 31 -3.13 -1.73 0.31
CA PHE A 31 -3.86 -1.67 -0.95
C PHE A 31 -3.80 -2.99 -1.74
N ALA A 32 -4.89 -3.30 -2.46
CA ALA A 32 -5.14 -4.60 -3.10
C ALA A 32 -5.20 -5.80 -2.14
N SER A 33 -5.50 -5.54 -0.87
CA SER A 33 -5.67 -6.58 0.17
C SER A 33 -4.42 -7.44 0.38
N ALA A 34 -3.23 -6.97 0.03
CA ALA A 34 -1.99 -7.66 0.35
C ALA A 34 -1.64 -7.48 1.84
N TRP A 35 -1.21 -8.55 2.51
CA TRP A 35 -0.68 -8.51 3.86
C TRP A 35 0.58 -7.66 3.94
N ILE A 36 0.64 -6.82 4.95
CA ILE A 36 1.79 -5.97 5.28
C ILE A 36 2.08 -6.07 6.79
N ARG A 37 3.36 -5.96 7.17
CA ARG A 37 3.80 -5.99 8.58
C ARG A 37 4.41 -4.65 8.99
N ARG A 38 4.04 -4.14 10.16
CA ARG A 38 4.36 -2.77 10.61
C ARG A 38 5.87 -2.47 10.65
N ASP A 39 6.69 -3.42 11.07
CA ASP A 39 8.15 -3.32 11.19
C ASP A 39 8.90 -3.55 9.86
N LEU A 40 8.19 -3.88 8.77
CA LEU A 40 8.77 -4.11 7.44
C LEU A 40 8.55 -2.95 6.47
N TYR A 41 8.37 -1.74 7.01
CA TYR A 41 8.30 -0.52 6.21
C TYR A 41 9.62 -0.27 5.46
N GLY A 42 9.56 -0.06 4.14
CA GLY A 42 10.72 0.18 3.28
C GLY A 42 11.58 -1.05 2.99
N VAL A 43 11.14 -2.25 3.39
CA VAL A 43 11.90 -3.50 3.22
C VAL A 43 11.30 -4.32 2.08
N GLN A 44 12.13 -4.85 1.18
CA GLN A 44 11.70 -5.81 0.15
C GLN A 44 11.55 -7.22 0.75
N HIS A 45 10.46 -7.42 1.49
CA HIS A 45 10.10 -8.67 2.16
C HIS A 45 8.73 -9.15 1.64
N PRO A 46 8.37 -10.45 1.75
CA PRO A 46 7.02 -10.96 1.45
C PRO A 46 5.81 -10.24 2.10
N PHE A 47 6.06 -9.41 3.11
CA PHE A 47 5.07 -8.58 3.81
C PHE A 47 5.55 -7.12 3.95
N GLY A 48 6.56 -6.75 3.17
CA GLY A 48 7.13 -5.42 3.18
C GLY A 48 6.23 -4.44 2.48
N TRP A 49 6.27 -3.19 2.92
CA TRP A 49 5.37 -2.17 2.41
C TRP A 49 6.03 -0.81 2.35
N GLU A 50 5.48 0.04 1.51
CA GLU A 50 5.90 1.41 1.27
C GLU A 50 4.67 2.31 1.29
N ILE A 51 4.89 3.62 1.45
CA ILE A 51 3.85 4.60 1.20
C ILE A 51 3.85 4.90 -0.30
N ASP A 52 2.67 4.84 -0.91
CA ASP A 52 2.44 5.22 -2.30
C ASP A 52 1.36 6.30 -2.41
N HIS A 53 1.45 7.10 -3.46
CA HIS A 53 0.48 8.13 -3.80
C HIS A 53 -0.60 7.53 -4.71
N LEU A 54 -1.86 7.60 -4.30
CA LEU A 54 -3.00 7.20 -5.13
C LEU A 54 -2.97 7.92 -6.49
N LYS A 55 -2.87 9.26 -6.45
CA LYS A 55 -2.53 10.09 -7.60
C LYS A 55 -1.03 10.45 -7.52
N PRO A 56 -0.19 10.02 -8.48
CA PRO A 56 1.24 10.28 -8.45
C PRO A 56 1.59 11.78 -8.46
N ILE A 57 2.69 12.15 -7.80
CA ILE A 57 3.22 13.53 -7.80
C ILE A 57 3.43 14.04 -9.23
N ALA A 58 3.98 13.20 -10.12
CA ALA A 58 4.21 13.53 -11.54
C ALA A 58 2.94 13.93 -12.31
N LYS A 59 1.75 13.59 -11.79
CA LYS A 59 0.44 13.94 -12.35
C LYS A 59 -0.30 14.99 -11.50
N GLY A 60 0.39 15.65 -10.58
CA GLY A 60 -0.16 16.67 -9.69
C GLY A 60 -0.93 16.07 -8.49
N GLY A 61 -0.43 14.97 -7.94
CA GLY A 61 -0.79 14.51 -6.59
C GLY A 61 -0.02 15.26 -5.50
N THR A 62 -0.47 15.11 -4.26
CA THR A 62 0.10 15.77 -3.07
C THR A 62 0.51 14.74 -2.02
N ASP A 63 1.31 15.17 -1.03
CA ASP A 63 1.65 14.37 0.17
C ASP A 63 0.54 14.43 1.24
N ASP A 64 -0.66 14.89 0.89
CA ASP A 64 -1.79 14.89 1.81
C ASP A 64 -2.17 13.46 2.17
N LEU A 65 -2.49 13.22 3.44
CA LEU A 65 -2.81 11.89 3.96
C LEU A 65 -3.93 11.19 3.17
N SER A 66 -4.88 11.94 2.60
CA SER A 66 -5.97 11.43 1.76
C SER A 66 -5.50 10.86 0.40
N ASN A 67 -4.32 11.24 -0.06
CA ASN A 67 -3.69 10.74 -1.28
C ASN A 67 -2.64 9.66 -1.00
N LEU A 68 -2.32 9.37 0.26
CA LEU A 68 -1.31 8.39 0.66
C LEU A 68 -1.94 7.06 1.06
N GLN A 69 -1.32 5.95 0.67
CA GLN A 69 -1.76 4.60 0.99
C GLN A 69 -0.59 3.72 1.40
N ALA A 70 -0.84 2.80 2.34
CA ALA A 70 0.09 1.72 2.63
C ALA A 70 -0.05 0.65 1.53
N VAL A 71 1.04 0.37 0.81
CA VAL A 71 1.02 -0.53 -0.35
C VAL A 71 2.17 -1.52 -0.24
N HIS A 72 1.90 -2.80 -0.51
CA HIS A 72 2.98 -3.79 -0.61
C HIS A 72 3.99 -3.36 -1.70
N TRP A 73 5.29 -3.50 -1.45
CA TRP A 73 6.32 -2.93 -2.34
C TRP A 73 6.19 -3.42 -3.80
N GLN A 74 5.86 -4.70 -4.03
CA GLN A 74 5.63 -5.20 -5.41
C GLN A 74 4.41 -4.55 -6.08
N ASN A 75 3.35 -4.27 -5.32
CA ASN A 75 2.17 -3.58 -5.84
C ASN A 75 2.50 -2.14 -6.18
N ASN A 76 3.28 -1.45 -5.33
CA ASN A 76 3.78 -0.12 -5.62
C ASN A 76 4.58 -0.09 -6.93
N ARG A 77 5.51 -1.05 -7.11
CA ARG A 77 6.29 -1.18 -8.36
C ARG A 77 5.43 -1.49 -9.58
N LYS A 78 4.40 -2.33 -9.43
CA LYS A 78 3.50 -2.68 -10.54
C LYS A 78 2.62 -1.50 -10.95
N LYS A 79 2.20 -0.67 -9.99
CA LYS A 79 1.42 0.54 -10.24
C LYS A 79 2.27 1.65 -10.87
N GLY A 80 3.47 1.92 -10.33
CA GLY A 80 4.30 3.04 -10.76
C GLY A 80 3.54 4.38 -10.75
N ASP A 81 3.73 5.16 -11.82
CA ASP A 81 3.03 6.43 -12.02
C ASP A 81 1.70 6.29 -12.80
N ASP A 82 1.18 5.08 -12.97
CA ASP A 82 -0.06 4.86 -13.71
C ASP A 82 -1.27 5.41 -12.93
N TYR A 83 -2.02 6.29 -13.60
CA TYR A 83 -3.22 6.93 -13.08
C TYR A 83 -4.03 7.54 -14.24
N PRO A 84 -5.38 7.44 -14.24
CA PRO A 84 -6.23 6.92 -13.16
C PRO A 84 -6.46 5.41 -13.21
N ARG A 85 -5.96 4.72 -14.24
CA ARG A 85 -6.04 3.27 -14.40
C ARG A 85 -4.67 2.65 -14.18
N PHE A 86 -4.60 1.62 -13.37
CA PHE A 86 -3.36 0.95 -13.03
C PHE A 86 -3.62 -0.49 -12.57
N TYR A 87 -2.54 -1.24 -12.35
CA TYR A 87 -2.59 -2.63 -11.93
C TYR A 87 -1.81 -2.85 -10.64
N THR A 88 -2.18 -3.88 -9.89
CA THR A 88 -1.38 -4.47 -8.81
C THR A 88 -1.06 -5.92 -9.17
N SER A 89 -0.05 -6.52 -8.55
CA SER A 89 0.44 -7.87 -8.87
C SER A 89 0.22 -8.89 -7.75
N LEU A 90 0.02 -8.43 -6.51
CA LEU A 90 -0.23 -9.25 -5.34
C LEU A 90 -1.57 -8.90 -4.69
N SER A 91 -2.18 -9.94 -4.14
CA SER A 91 -3.26 -9.85 -3.15
C SER A 91 -3.01 -10.89 -2.08
N SER A 92 -4.02 -11.23 -1.27
CA SER A 92 -3.92 -12.29 -0.29
C SER A 92 -4.97 -13.38 -0.49
N GLU A 93 -4.59 -14.58 -0.06
CA GLU A 93 -5.48 -15.71 0.15
C GLU A 93 -5.19 -16.28 1.54
N GLY A 94 -6.17 -16.20 2.43
CA GLY A 94 -5.99 -16.49 3.85
C GLY A 94 -4.88 -15.63 4.47
N ASN A 95 -3.86 -16.27 5.01
CA ASN A 95 -2.75 -15.64 5.74
C ASN A 95 -1.48 -15.42 4.90
N LYS A 96 -1.56 -15.54 3.57
CA LYS A 96 -0.42 -15.40 2.67
C LYS A 96 -0.69 -14.38 1.58
N ASN A 97 0.39 -13.77 1.08
CA ASN A 97 0.34 -13.02 -0.17
C ASN A 97 0.51 -13.99 -1.34
N VAL A 98 -0.30 -13.78 -2.38
CA VAL A 98 -0.30 -14.58 -3.61
C VAL A 98 -0.27 -13.65 -4.82
N GLU A 99 0.30 -14.14 -5.91
CA GLU A 99 0.24 -13.45 -7.20
C GLU A 99 -1.20 -13.39 -7.68
N LYS A 100 -1.72 -12.17 -7.80
CA LYS A 100 -3.07 -11.89 -8.26
C LYS A 100 -3.10 -10.52 -8.90
N VAL A 101 -3.09 -10.50 -10.22
CA VAL A 101 -3.19 -9.25 -10.97
C VAL A 101 -4.60 -8.69 -10.84
N GLN A 102 -4.70 -7.44 -10.38
CA GLN A 102 -5.97 -6.72 -10.27
C GLN A 102 -5.86 -5.38 -11.02
N SER A 103 -6.97 -4.94 -11.59
CA SER A 103 -7.07 -3.64 -12.28
C SER A 103 -7.88 -2.66 -11.46
N TRP A 104 -7.43 -1.41 -11.42
CA TRP A 104 -8.06 -0.34 -10.65
C TRP A 104 -8.37 0.86 -11.54
N LYS A 105 -9.41 1.62 -11.16
CA LYS A 105 -9.74 2.91 -11.77
C LYS A 105 -10.15 3.89 -10.68
N VAL A 106 -9.47 5.03 -10.59
CA VAL A 106 -9.83 6.12 -9.68
C VAL A 106 -10.87 7.02 -10.35
N GLY A 107 -12.01 7.25 -9.68
CA GLY A 107 -13.13 8.02 -10.22
C GLY A 107 -14.14 7.18 -11.01
N ARG A 108 -15.29 7.78 -11.35
CA ARG A 108 -16.37 7.13 -12.14
C ARG A 108 -15.93 6.81 -13.56
#